data_AF-A0A5U6MAB7-F1
#
_entry.id   AF-A0A5U6MAB7-F1
#
_cell.length_a   1.000
_cell.length_b   1.000
_cell.length_c   1.000
_cell.angle_alpha   90.00
_cell.angle_beta   90.00
_cell.angle_gamma   90.00
#
_symmetry.space_group_name_H-M   'P 1'
#
loop_
_entity.id
_entity.type
_entity.pdbx_description
1 polymer ?
#
loop_
_entity_poly.entity_id
_entity_poly.type
_entity_poly.pdbx_seq_one_letter_code
_entity_poly.pdbx_strand_id
1 'polypeptide(L)' 'MNRLSKTMMALVLGGASSLTLLNQFLHEEEGDRTHAYRDAGGVWTICKGLTHVNGKPV' A
#
# COMPACT_ATOMS: atom_id res chain seq x y z
N MET A 1 -20.69 -4.20 6.19
CA MET A 1 -19.41 -3.91 5.50
C MET A 1 -18.36 -3.62 6.55
N ASN A 2 -17.42 -4.54 6.77
CA ASN A 2 -16.30 -4.32 7.66
C ASN A 2 -15.25 -3.50 6.89
N ARG A 3 -15.00 -2.24 7.31
CA ARG A 3 -14.14 -1.29 6.57
C ARG A 3 -12.64 -1.61 6.64
N LEU A 4 -12.22 -2.56 7.47
CA LEU A 4 -10.81 -2.95 7.68
C LEU A 4 -10.68 -4.47 7.76
N SER A 5 -9.54 -5.00 7.29
CA SER A 5 -9.20 -6.42 7.40
C SER A 5 -9.04 -6.88 8.86
N LYS A 6 -9.04 -8.20 9.08
CA LYS A 6 -8.78 -8.78 10.40
C LYS A 6 -7.38 -8.40 10.93
N THR A 7 -6.37 -8.42 10.06
CA THR A 7 -5.00 -8.04 10.41
C THR A 7 -4.94 -6.57 10.82
N MET A 8 -5.64 -5.71 10.07
CA MET A 8 -5.72 -4.30 10.39
C MET A 8 -6.36 -4.01 11.74
N MET A 9 -7.50 -4.63 12.02
CA MET A 9 -8.17 -4.48 13.32
C MET A 9 -7.28 -4.94 14.47
N ALA A 10 -6.54 -6.04 14.29
CA ALA A 10 -5.61 -6.53 15.30
C ALA A 10 -4.49 -5.53 15.60
N LEU A 11 -3.90 -4.91 14.58
CA LEU A 11 -2.86 -3.88 14.77
C LEU A 11 -3.39 -2.62 15.45
N VAL A 12 -4.60 -2.18 15.11
CA VAL A 12 -5.25 -1.03 15.75
C VAL A 12 -5.49 -1.31 17.24
N LEU A 13 -6.10 -2.47 17.56
CA LEU A 13 -6.35 -2.86 18.95
C LEU A 13 -5.06 -3.10 19.75
N GLY A 14 -3.99 -3.52 19.07
CA GLY A 14 -2.65 -3.68 19.64
C GLY A 14 -1.88 -2.37 19.83
N GLY A 15 -2.44 -1.21 19.47
CA GLY A 15 -1.77 0.08 19.62
C GLY A 15 -0.55 0.26 18.71
N ALA A 16 -0.55 -0.36 17.53
CA ALA A 16 0.55 -0.24 16.58
C ALA A 16 0.77 1.21 16.13
N SER A 17 2.02 1.53 15.77
CA SER A 17 2.37 2.86 15.26
C SER A 17 1.65 3.19 13.94
N SER A 18 1.50 4.48 13.66
CA SER A 18 0.89 4.97 12.40
C SER A 18 1.60 4.44 11.16
N LEU A 19 2.94 4.32 11.19
CA LEU A 19 3.72 3.77 10.08
C LEU A 19 3.47 2.27 9.88
N THR A 20 3.33 1.52 10.96
CA THR A 20 3.00 0.08 10.89
C THR A 20 1.61 -0.13 10.28
N LEU A 21 0.63 0.66 10.70
CA LEU A 21 -0.71 0.63 10.13
C LEU A 21 -0.68 1.02 8.65
N LEU A 22 -0.06 2.15 8.30
CA LEU A 22 0.05 2.57 6.90
C LEU A 22 0.70 1.50 6.02
N ASN A 23 1.78 0.88 6.50
CA ASN A 23 2.48 -0.15 5.75
C ASN A 23 1.62 -1.41 5.52
N GLN A 24 0.83 -1.82 6.52
CA GLN A 24 -0.13 -2.91 6.39
C GLN A 24 -1.27 -2.54 5.43
N PHE A 25 -1.76 -1.30 5.49
CA PHE A 25 -2.86 -0.85 4.62
C PHE A 25 -2.46 -0.90 3.16
N LEU A 26 -1.29 -0.32 2.87
CA LEU A 26 -0.73 -0.34 1.52
C LEU A 26 -0.43 -1.75 1.04
N HIS A 27 -0.01 -2.65 1.93
CA HIS A 27 0.17 -4.07 1.55
C HIS A 27 -1.16 -4.72 1.15
N GLU A 28 -2.25 -4.41 1.84
CA GLU A 28 -3.57 -4.99 1.53
C GLU A 28 -4.19 -4.41 0.26
N GLU A 29 -4.06 -3.11 0.04
CA GLU A 29 -4.71 -2.43 -1.09
C GLU A 29 -3.86 -2.44 -2.38
N GLU A 30 -2.55 -2.21 -2.27
CA GLU A 30 -1.65 -2.09 -3.43
C GLU A 30 -0.82 -3.37 -3.65
N GLY A 31 -0.58 -4.15 -2.58
CA GLY A 31 0.33 -5.29 -2.60
C GLY A 31 1.80 -4.89 -2.56
N ASP A 32 2.69 -5.89 -2.63
CA ASP A 32 4.13 -5.70 -2.71
C ASP A 32 4.65 -6.11 -4.10
N ARG A 33 4.71 -5.15 -5.02
CA ARG A 33 5.13 -5.41 -6.41
C ARG A 33 6.55 -4.90 -6.65
N THR A 34 7.51 -5.81 -6.84
CA THR A 34 8.91 -5.46 -7.12
C THR A 34 9.17 -5.11 -8.58
N HIS A 35 8.15 -5.21 -9.44
CA HIS A 35 8.21 -4.87 -10.86
C HIS A 35 7.17 -3.80 -11.18
N ALA A 36 7.52 -2.90 -12.10
CA ALA A 36 6.61 -1.87 -12.58
C ALA A 36 5.43 -2.48 -13.35
N TYR A 37 4.24 -1.93 -13.15
CA TYR A 37 2.99 -2.34 -13.82
C TYR A 37 2.19 -1.10 -14.22
N ARG A 38 1.28 -1.26 -15.20
CA ARG A 38 0.23 -0.27 -15.49
C ARG A 38 -0.90 -0.46 -14.51
N ASP A 39 -1.21 0.56 -13.71
CA ASP A 39 -2.39 0.54 -12.85
C ASP A 39 -3.70 0.70 -13.65
N ALA A 40 -4.84 0.70 -12.96
CA ALA A 40 -6.15 0.85 -13.58
C ALA A 40 -6.37 2.22 -14.25
N GLY A 41 -5.63 3.25 -13.85
CA GLY A 41 -5.61 4.57 -14.49
C GLY A 41 -4.64 4.65 -15.68
N GLY A 42 -3.89 3.57 -15.95
CA GLY A 42 -2.89 3.52 -17.00
C GLY A 42 -1.60 4.26 -16.66
N VAL A 43 -1.32 4.53 -15.38
CA VAL A 43 -0.03 5.10 -14.94
C VAL A 43 0.95 3.96 -14.61
N TRP A 44 2.23 4.18 -14.90
CA TRP A 44 3.28 3.25 -14.50
C TRP A 44 3.53 3.38 -13.00
N THR A 45 3.41 2.25 -12.31
CA THR A 45 3.39 2.18 -10.85
C THR A 45 4.25 1.01 -10.38
N ILE A 46 4.96 1.16 -9.27
CA ILE A 46 5.82 0.12 -8.66
C ILE A 46 5.67 0.08 -7.14
N CYS A 47 6.10 -1.01 -6.52
CA CYS A 47 6.04 -1.24 -5.07
C CYS A 47 4.61 -1.15 -4.53
N LYS A 48 4.34 -0.14 -3.71
CA LYS A 48 3.09 0.12 -3.00
C LYS A 48 2.40 1.38 -3.52
N GLY A 49 2.16 1.46 -4.83
CA GLY A 49 1.53 2.62 -5.45
C GLY A 49 2.47 3.78 -5.81
N LEU A 50 3.78 3.53 -5.93
CA LEU A 50 4.76 4.56 -6.28
C LEU A 50 4.72 4.84 -7.79
N THR A 51 4.44 6.08 -8.20
CA THR A 51 4.38 6.48 -9.62
C THR A 51 5.59 7.28 -10.09
N HIS A 52 6.43 7.76 -9.16
CA HIS A 52 7.65 8.51 -9.45
C HIS A 52 8.78 8.08 -8.52
N VAL A 53 9.98 7.92 -9.08
CA VAL A 53 11.22 7.65 -8.34
C VAL A 53 12.21 8.78 -8.64
N ASN A 54 12.72 9.44 -7.60
CA ASN A 54 13.69 10.53 -7.74
C ASN A 54 13.22 11.64 -8.71
N GLY A 55 11.93 11.97 -8.69
CA GLY A 55 11.32 12.99 -9.55
C GLY A 55 11.10 12.57 -11.00
N LYS A 56 11.41 11.32 -11.38
CA LYS A 56 11.13 10.77 -12.71
C LYS A 56 9.94 9.81 -12.64
N PRO A 57 9.08 9.75 -13.67
CA PRO A 57 8.04 8.73 -13.73
C PRO A 57 8.68 7.33 -13.73
N VAL A 58 7.99 6.38 -13.11
CA VAL A 58 8.36 4.95 -13.08
C VAL A 58 8.36 4.35 -14.48
#